data_AF-A0AAW2W6D0-F1
#
_entry.id   AF-A0AAW2W6D0-F1
#
_cell.length_a   1.000
_cell.length_b   1.000
_cell.length_c   1.000
_cell.angle_alpha   90.00
_cell.angle_beta   90.00
_cell.angle_gamma   90.00
#
_symmetry.space_group_name_H-M   'P 1'
#
loop_
_entity.id
_entity.type
_entity.pdbx_description
1 polymer ?
#
loop_
_entity_poly.entity_id
_entity_poly.type
_entity_poly.pdbx_seq_one_letter_code
_entity_poly.pdbx_strand_id
1 'polypeptide(L)'
;MFDGQMDAVYSAMKRVGYGDVDIVVAETGWPSAGDPSQVGVSLDNAVSYNANLVKHVSSGVGTPLMPNRTFETYIFSLFNEDLKPSTSERNFGLFRPDFQPVYDVGLLRTPQSTVPTPSPMGKTWCVPKSDATDPALQTNIDFVCGSGVVDCKPIQDGGPCFHPDTVRSHAAYAMNAYYQVNGRNDFDCDFVNTGVVTTSDPSYEKCTYSG
;
A
#
# COMPACT_ATOMS: atom_id res chain seq x y z
N MET A 1 -14.44 2.38 -13.20
CA MET A 1 -15.22 3.62 -12.99
C MET A 1 -14.48 4.84 -13.52
N PHE A 2 -13.19 5.02 -13.19
CA PHE A 2 -12.37 6.14 -13.64
C PHE A 2 -12.32 6.29 -15.17
N ASP A 3 -11.86 5.26 -15.89
CA ASP A 3 -11.66 5.30 -17.35
C ASP A 3 -12.94 5.68 -18.11
N GLY A 4 -14.07 5.12 -17.68
CA GLY A 4 -15.36 5.41 -18.31
C GLY A 4 -15.77 6.89 -18.18
N GLN A 5 -15.44 7.55 -17.07
CA GLN A 5 -15.71 8.99 -16.91
C GLN A 5 -14.78 9.83 -17.80
N MET A 6 -13.50 9.47 -17.86
CA MET A 6 -12.51 10.14 -18.73
C MET A 6 -12.88 10.00 -20.21
N ASP A 7 -13.27 8.79 -20.62
CA ASP A 7 -13.70 8.49 -21.98
C ASP A 7 -15.01 9.20 -22.35
N ALA A 8 -15.92 9.39 -21.38
CA ALA A 8 -17.13 10.17 -21.59
C ALA A 8 -16.82 11.65 -21.84
N VAL A 9 -15.93 12.25 -21.04
CA VAL A 9 -15.48 13.64 -21.22
C VAL A 9 -14.78 13.80 -22.58
N TYR A 10 -13.85 12.90 -22.90
CA TYR A 10 -13.16 12.90 -24.19
C TYR A 10 -14.11 12.77 -25.37
N SER A 11 -15.09 11.86 -25.28
CA SER A 11 -16.10 11.66 -26.33
C SER A 11 -16.92 12.94 -26.56
N ALA A 12 -17.31 13.63 -25.49
CA ALA A 12 -18.03 14.89 -25.58
C ALA A 12 -17.18 15.99 -26.23
N MET A 13 -15.93 16.17 -25.77
CA MET A 13 -14.99 17.17 -26.30
C MET A 13 -14.67 16.94 -27.79
N LYS A 14 -14.44 15.68 -28.16
CA LYS A 14 -14.19 15.29 -29.55
C LYS A 14 -15.40 15.59 -30.44
N ARG A 15 -16.63 15.38 -29.95
CA ARG A 15 -17.85 15.65 -30.71
C ARG A 15 -18.02 17.11 -31.09
N VAL A 16 -17.51 18.03 -30.26
CA VAL A 16 -17.57 19.49 -30.49
C VAL A 16 -16.28 20.06 -31.11
N GLY A 17 -15.34 19.20 -31.53
CA GLY A 17 -14.14 19.62 -32.27
C GLY A 17 -12.91 19.96 -31.42
N TYR A 18 -12.94 19.64 -30.12
CA TYR A 18 -11.85 19.91 -29.16
C TYR A 18 -11.21 18.62 -28.62
N GLY A 19 -11.08 17.60 -29.48
CA GLY A 19 -10.50 16.31 -29.08
C GLY A 19 -9.00 16.35 -28.76
N ASP A 20 -8.34 17.47 -29.07
CA ASP A 20 -6.94 17.77 -28.83
C ASP A 20 -6.69 18.52 -27.51
N VAL A 21 -7.74 18.99 -26.83
CA VAL A 21 -7.61 19.67 -25.53
C VAL A 21 -7.17 18.69 -24.44
N ASP A 22 -6.28 19.15 -23.56
CA ASP A 22 -5.83 18.40 -22.40
C ASP A 22 -6.88 18.29 -21.31
N ILE A 23 -6.96 17.11 -20.71
CA ILE A 23 -7.92 16.77 -19.65
C ILE A 23 -7.12 16.58 -18.35
N VAL A 24 -7.52 17.32 -17.33
CA VAL A 24 -7.01 17.20 -15.96
C VAL A 24 -8.14 16.77 -15.05
N VAL A 25 -7.86 15.84 -14.14
CA VAL A 25 -8.82 15.41 -13.11
C VAL A 25 -8.61 16.30 -11.89
N ALA A 26 -9.49 17.29 -11.71
CA ALA A 26 -9.38 18.25 -10.63
C ALA A 26 -9.70 17.67 -9.25
N GLU A 27 -10.61 16.70 -9.17
CA GLU A 27 -11.00 16.04 -7.92
C GLU A 27 -11.38 14.59 -8.19
N THR A 28 -10.87 13.69 -7.36
CA THR A 28 -11.27 12.28 -7.34
C THR A 28 -10.85 11.66 -6.03
N GLY A 29 -11.71 10.86 -5.40
CA GLY A 29 -11.39 10.25 -4.13
C GLY A 29 -12.54 9.41 -3.59
N TRP A 30 -12.32 8.80 -2.43
CA TRP A 30 -13.33 8.00 -1.75
C TRP A 30 -13.26 8.21 -0.24
N PRO A 31 -14.39 8.39 0.45
CA PRO A 31 -14.39 8.69 1.88
C PRO A 31 -14.11 7.44 2.72
N SER A 32 -13.34 7.59 3.79
CA SER A 32 -12.95 6.49 4.69
C SER A 32 -13.99 6.18 5.77
N ALA A 33 -14.94 7.08 6.00
CA ALA A 33 -16.03 6.91 6.96
C ALA A 33 -17.27 7.65 6.46
N GLY A 34 -18.45 7.12 6.79
CA GLY A 34 -19.74 7.66 6.35
C GLY A 34 -20.86 7.26 7.31
N ASP A 35 -22.07 7.75 7.03
CA ASP A 35 -23.25 7.37 7.79
C ASP A 35 -23.62 5.91 7.53
N PRO A 36 -24.27 5.20 8.47
CA PRO A 36 -24.60 3.77 8.32
C PRO A 36 -25.43 3.42 7.07
N SER A 37 -26.14 4.38 6.49
CA SER A 37 -26.92 4.22 5.26
C SER A 37 -26.08 4.26 3.98
N GLN A 38 -24.85 4.76 4.04
CA GLN A 38 -23.96 4.94 2.90
C GLN A 38 -23.18 3.65 2.61
N VAL A 39 -23.87 2.68 2.03
CA VAL A 39 -23.28 1.40 1.62
C VAL A 39 -22.13 1.63 0.66
N GLY A 40 -20.96 1.05 0.96
CA GLY A 40 -19.74 1.22 0.18
C GLY A 40 -18.80 2.32 0.69
N VAL A 41 -19.18 3.09 1.70
CA VAL A 41 -18.26 4.00 2.40
C VAL A 41 -17.57 3.24 3.54
N SER A 42 -16.28 2.98 3.39
CA SER A 42 -15.45 2.31 4.39
C SER A 42 -13.98 2.65 4.18
N LEU A 43 -13.16 2.45 5.21
CA LEU A 43 -11.72 2.61 5.13
C LEU A 43 -11.12 1.72 4.03
N ASP A 44 -11.50 0.45 3.98
CA ASP A 44 -10.98 -0.51 2.98
C ASP A 44 -11.29 -0.07 1.55
N ASN A 45 -12.49 0.47 1.30
CA ASN A 45 -12.86 0.99 -0.01
C ASN A 45 -12.11 2.28 -0.34
N ALA A 46 -11.86 3.14 0.65
CA ALA A 46 -11.06 4.35 0.46
C ALA A 46 -9.62 4.03 0.08
N VAL A 47 -8.98 3.11 0.81
CA VAL A 47 -7.64 2.59 0.50
C VAL A 47 -7.64 1.97 -0.88
N SER A 48 -8.59 1.08 -1.17
CA SER A 48 -8.69 0.37 -2.44
C SER A 48 -8.86 1.34 -3.62
N TYR A 49 -9.74 2.33 -3.50
CA TYR A 49 -9.99 3.28 -4.56
C TYR A 49 -8.78 4.18 -4.80
N ASN A 50 -8.27 4.83 -3.76
CA ASN A 50 -7.21 5.83 -3.88
C ASN A 50 -5.87 5.19 -4.27
N ALA A 51 -5.50 4.03 -3.70
CA ALA A 51 -4.26 3.35 -4.07
C ALA A 51 -4.31 2.81 -5.51
N ASN A 52 -5.44 2.21 -5.93
CA ASN A 52 -5.58 1.74 -7.31
C ASN A 52 -5.65 2.90 -8.32
N LEU A 53 -6.24 4.04 -7.94
CA LEU A 53 -6.20 5.26 -8.73
C LEU A 53 -4.76 5.70 -8.97
N VAL A 54 -3.95 5.86 -7.91
CA VAL A 54 -2.52 6.23 -8.00
C VAL A 54 -1.78 5.26 -8.91
N LYS A 55 -1.96 3.95 -8.70
CA LYS A 55 -1.34 2.91 -9.53
C LYS A 55 -1.75 3.02 -10.99
N HIS A 56 -3.04 3.20 -11.28
CA HIS A 56 -3.57 3.30 -12.63
C HIS A 56 -3.03 4.55 -13.36
N VAL A 57 -3.13 5.74 -12.76
CA VAL A 57 -2.65 6.98 -13.39
C VAL A 57 -1.13 6.99 -13.57
N SER A 58 -0.38 6.39 -12.64
CA SER A 58 1.09 6.29 -12.71
C SER A 58 1.56 5.23 -13.71
N SER A 59 0.73 4.26 -14.06
CA SER A 59 1.09 3.21 -15.02
C SER A 59 1.25 3.72 -16.46
N GLY A 60 0.63 4.86 -16.78
CA GLY A 60 0.62 5.43 -18.12
C GLY A 60 -0.19 4.63 -19.14
N VAL A 61 -0.96 3.61 -18.73
CA VAL A 61 -1.80 2.81 -19.66
C VAL A 61 -2.86 3.66 -20.37
N GLY A 62 -3.29 4.76 -19.74
CA GLY A 62 -4.36 5.62 -20.22
C GLY A 62 -5.73 4.94 -20.10
N THR A 63 -6.65 5.30 -21.00
CA THR A 63 -8.01 4.75 -21.03
C THR A 63 -8.30 4.11 -22.39
N PRO A 64 -9.38 3.30 -22.53
CA PRO A 64 -9.71 2.67 -23.81
C PRO A 64 -9.82 3.63 -25.00
N LEU A 65 -10.37 4.84 -24.83
CA LEU A 65 -10.44 5.84 -25.91
C LEU A 65 -9.22 6.77 -25.99
N MET A 66 -8.37 6.79 -24.97
CA MET A 66 -7.14 7.58 -24.91
C MET A 66 -5.96 6.70 -24.41
N PRO A 67 -5.56 5.67 -25.18
CA PRO A 67 -4.52 4.75 -24.76
C PRO A 67 -3.17 5.47 -24.69
N ASN A 68 -2.35 5.10 -23.70
CA ASN A 68 -1.03 5.69 -23.44
C ASN A 68 -1.04 7.19 -23.11
N ARG A 69 -2.22 7.76 -22.80
CA ARG A 69 -2.34 9.15 -22.34
C ARG A 69 -2.21 9.19 -20.82
N THR A 70 -1.35 10.07 -20.31
CA THR A 70 -1.26 10.37 -18.88
C THR A 70 -2.21 11.51 -18.53
N PHE A 71 -2.80 11.46 -17.34
CA PHE A 71 -3.72 12.48 -16.85
C PHE A 71 -3.18 13.04 -15.54
N GLU A 72 -2.94 14.34 -15.50
CA GLU A 72 -2.72 15.03 -14.23
C GLU A 72 -3.96 14.86 -13.37
N THR A 73 -3.79 14.34 -12.16
CA THR A 73 -4.88 13.87 -11.31
C THR A 73 -4.67 14.32 -9.88
N TYR A 74 -5.65 15.02 -9.34
CA TYR A 74 -5.64 15.56 -7.98
C TYR A 74 -6.56 14.72 -7.09
N ILE A 75 -5.98 14.10 -6.06
CA ILE A 75 -6.76 13.34 -5.07
C ILE A 75 -7.52 14.31 -4.17
N PHE A 76 -8.81 14.07 -4.05
CA PHE A 76 -9.69 14.71 -3.09
C PHE A 76 -9.79 13.84 -1.83
N SER A 77 -9.24 14.23 -0.69
CA SER A 77 -8.51 15.48 -0.42
C SER A 77 -7.29 15.25 0.47
N LEU A 78 -6.53 16.30 0.75
CA LEU A 78 -5.37 16.20 1.63
C LEU A 78 -5.79 15.96 3.09
N PHE A 79 -6.75 16.71 3.61
CA PHE A 79 -7.18 16.65 5.00
C PHE A 79 -8.66 16.34 5.15
N ASN A 80 -9.02 15.62 6.21
CA ASN A 80 -10.40 15.53 6.66
C ASN A 80 -10.91 16.93 7.04
N GLU A 81 -12.12 17.27 6.59
CA GLU A 81 -12.71 18.61 6.74
C GLU A 81 -13.96 18.55 7.63
N ASP A 82 -13.78 18.75 8.95
CA ASP A 82 -14.82 18.55 9.97
C ASP A 82 -16.05 19.47 9.86
N LEU A 83 -15.92 20.60 9.16
CA LEU A 83 -17.01 21.54 8.91
C LEU A 83 -17.90 21.18 7.70
N LYS A 84 -17.63 20.08 6.99
CA LYS A 84 -18.46 19.61 5.89
C LYS A 84 -19.83 19.09 6.38
N PRO A 85 -20.87 19.07 5.51
CA PRO A 85 -22.23 18.84 5.96
C PRO A 85 -22.55 17.40 6.40
N SER A 86 -21.90 16.38 5.83
CA SER A 86 -22.16 14.97 6.14
C SER A 86 -20.92 14.23 6.64
N THR A 87 -21.12 13.07 7.27
CA THR A 87 -20.01 12.23 7.75
C THR A 87 -19.07 11.83 6.62
N SER A 88 -19.59 11.45 5.44
CA SER A 88 -18.73 11.11 4.29
C SER A 88 -17.90 12.29 3.82
N GLU A 89 -18.51 13.46 3.68
CA GLU A 89 -17.81 14.66 3.19
C GLU A 89 -16.69 15.10 4.13
N ARG A 90 -16.81 14.81 5.43
CA ARG A 90 -15.75 15.11 6.42
C ARG A 90 -14.56 14.18 6.34
N ASN A 91 -14.66 13.04 5.66
CA ASN A 91 -13.71 11.93 5.76
C ASN A 91 -13.08 11.50 4.42
N PHE A 92 -12.89 12.43 3.48
CA PHE A 92 -12.16 12.20 2.23
C PHE A 92 -10.63 12.33 2.35
N GLY A 93 -10.13 12.89 3.44
CA GLY A 93 -8.73 13.23 3.61
C GLY A 93 -7.82 12.01 3.68
N LEU A 94 -6.64 12.12 3.06
CA LEU A 94 -5.52 11.21 3.32
C LEU A 94 -4.94 11.41 4.73
N PHE A 95 -5.12 12.60 5.31
CA PHE A 95 -4.66 12.98 6.64
C PHE A 95 -5.78 13.53 7.51
N ARG A 96 -5.63 13.40 8.82
CA ARG A 96 -6.41 14.16 9.81
C ARG A 96 -5.86 15.59 9.95
N PRO A 97 -6.64 16.55 10.48
CA PRO A 97 -6.18 17.93 10.69
C PRO A 97 -4.95 18.07 11.61
N ASP A 98 -4.65 17.05 12.41
CA ASP A 98 -3.47 16.95 13.29
C ASP A 98 -2.22 16.40 12.57
N PHE A 99 -2.25 16.32 11.23
CA PHE A 99 -1.21 15.76 10.36
C PHE A 99 -0.97 14.26 10.48
N GLN A 100 -1.75 13.54 11.28
CA GLN A 100 -1.66 12.09 11.31
C GLN A 100 -2.28 11.51 10.03
N PRO A 101 -1.62 10.54 9.37
CA PRO A 101 -2.22 9.87 8.23
C PRO A 101 -3.49 9.12 8.66
N VAL A 102 -4.51 9.14 7.79
CA VAL A 102 -5.67 8.25 7.93
C VAL A 102 -5.29 6.87 7.37
N TYR A 103 -4.63 6.84 6.22
CA TYR A 103 -4.07 5.67 5.54
C TYR A 103 -3.00 6.12 4.53
N ASP A 104 -2.12 5.20 4.10
CA ASP A 104 -1.13 5.45 3.04
C ASP A 104 -1.62 4.86 1.70
N VAL A 105 -1.40 5.62 0.63
CA VAL A 105 -1.74 5.25 -0.76
C VAL A 105 -0.51 5.20 -1.67
N GLY A 106 0.69 5.18 -1.09
CA GLY A 106 1.96 5.15 -1.81
C GLY A 106 2.43 6.52 -2.31
N LEU A 107 1.90 7.61 -1.72
CA LEU A 107 2.30 8.99 -2.02
C LEU A 107 3.15 9.63 -0.92
N LEU A 108 3.16 9.03 0.27
CA LEU A 108 4.02 9.50 1.36
C LEU A 108 5.47 9.30 0.94
N ARG A 109 6.25 10.39 1.00
CA ARG A 109 7.70 10.33 0.79
C ARG A 109 8.32 9.64 2.00
N THR A 110 8.44 8.33 1.93
CA THR A 110 9.58 7.66 2.56
C THR A 110 10.82 8.00 1.74
N PRO A 111 12.01 8.12 2.36
CA PRO A 111 13.24 8.28 1.61
C PRO A 111 13.46 7.06 0.69
N GLN A 112 13.01 7.20 -0.56
CA GLN A 112 13.46 6.56 -1.80
C GLN A 112 13.70 5.04 -1.76
N SER A 113 12.84 4.27 -2.44
CA SER A 113 13.26 3.35 -3.53
C SER A 113 12.09 2.72 -4.30
N THR A 114 12.31 2.62 -5.60
CA THR A 114 11.47 2.16 -6.72
C THR A 114 11.42 0.63 -6.86
N VAL A 115 10.22 0.00 -6.85
CA VAL A 115 9.67 -0.93 -7.88
C VAL A 115 8.37 -1.62 -7.38
N PRO A 116 7.22 -1.54 -8.10
CA PRO A 116 6.03 -2.34 -7.79
C PRO A 116 5.99 -3.62 -8.65
N THR A 117 5.89 -4.79 -8.01
CA THR A 117 5.57 -6.06 -8.70
C THR A 117 4.23 -6.55 -8.13
N PRO A 118 3.28 -7.06 -8.95
CA PRO A 118 1.91 -7.24 -8.52
C PRO A 118 1.78 -8.38 -7.50
N SER A 119 1.01 -8.17 -6.43
CA SER A 119 0.59 -9.23 -5.51
C SER A 119 -0.11 -10.35 -6.30
N PRO A 120 0.42 -11.58 -6.33
CA PRO A 120 -0.29 -12.72 -6.87
C PRO A 120 -1.33 -13.21 -5.86
N MET A 121 -2.43 -13.76 -6.35
CA MET A 121 -3.45 -14.51 -5.59
C MET A 121 -2.88 -15.85 -5.03
N GLY A 122 -1.75 -15.79 -4.34
CA GLY A 122 -1.03 -16.92 -3.75
C GLY A 122 -0.42 -16.55 -2.40
N LYS A 123 0.09 -17.56 -1.67
CA LYS A 123 0.82 -17.30 -0.42
C LYS A 123 2.03 -16.42 -0.73
N THR A 124 2.18 -15.35 0.02
CA THR A 124 3.29 -14.42 -0.07
C THR A 124 3.97 -14.35 1.29
N TRP A 125 5.28 -14.11 1.26
CA TRP A 125 6.12 -13.98 2.45
C TRP A 125 6.94 -12.71 2.37
N CYS A 126 7.32 -12.17 3.52
CA CYS A 126 8.29 -11.08 3.58
C CYS A 126 9.68 -11.63 3.93
N VAL A 127 10.69 -11.29 3.14
CA VAL A 127 12.09 -11.69 3.40
C VAL A 127 13.04 -10.50 3.32
N PRO A 128 14.20 -10.53 3.99
CA PRO A 128 15.19 -9.46 3.91
C PRO A 128 15.82 -9.40 2.53
N LYS A 129 16.01 -8.20 1.98
CA LYS A 129 16.75 -7.99 0.73
C LYS A 129 18.20 -8.41 0.89
N SER A 130 18.82 -8.88 -0.19
CA SER A 130 20.22 -9.33 -0.17
C SER A 130 21.22 -8.23 0.19
N ASP A 131 20.89 -6.96 -0.09
CA ASP A 131 21.69 -5.78 0.21
C ASP A 131 21.42 -5.16 1.60
N ALA A 132 20.44 -5.68 2.35
CA ALA A 132 20.16 -5.20 3.70
C ALA A 132 21.34 -5.51 4.66
N THR A 133 21.72 -4.53 5.49
CA THR A 133 22.85 -4.69 6.43
C THR A 133 22.39 -5.29 7.76
N ASP A 134 23.24 -6.09 8.41
CA ASP A 134 22.91 -6.70 9.70
C ASP A 134 22.43 -5.70 10.76
N PRO A 135 23.01 -4.49 10.91
CA PRO A 135 22.48 -3.49 11.86
C PRO A 135 21.04 -3.05 11.55
N ALA A 136 20.70 -2.89 10.26
CA ALA A 136 19.34 -2.55 9.86
C ALA A 136 18.37 -3.71 10.12
N LEU A 137 18.81 -4.95 9.87
CA LEU A 137 18.03 -6.15 10.16
C LEU A 137 17.83 -6.36 11.66
N GLN A 138 18.81 -6.04 12.49
CA GLN A 138 18.66 -6.07 13.94
C GLN A 138 17.61 -5.06 14.41
N THR A 139 17.59 -3.86 13.82
CA THR A 139 16.57 -2.85 14.11
C THR A 139 15.17 -3.35 13.78
N ASN A 140 15.01 -4.11 12.69
CA ASN A 140 13.73 -4.73 12.35
C ASN A 140 13.31 -5.78 13.38
N ILE A 141 14.23 -6.65 13.82
CA ILE A 141 13.97 -7.65 14.86
C ILE A 141 13.52 -6.94 16.13
N ASP A 142 14.25 -5.93 16.58
CA ASP A 142 13.95 -5.19 17.80
C ASP A 142 12.58 -4.50 17.73
N PHE A 143 12.25 -3.91 16.58
CA PHE A 143 10.93 -3.32 16.33
C PHE A 143 9.81 -4.38 16.40
N VAL A 144 9.95 -5.48 15.65
CA VAL A 144 8.93 -6.53 15.58
C VAL A 144 8.72 -7.19 16.95
N CYS A 145 9.80 -7.61 17.58
CA CYS A 145 9.75 -8.32 18.86
C CYS A 145 9.42 -7.38 20.03
N GLY A 146 9.76 -6.10 19.92
CA GLY A 146 9.40 -5.07 20.89
C GLY A 146 7.95 -4.61 20.80
N SER A 147 7.30 -4.77 19.63
CA SER A 147 5.90 -4.37 19.41
C SER A 147 4.88 -5.18 20.22
N GLY A 148 5.24 -6.41 20.63
CA GLY A 148 4.34 -7.34 21.31
C GLY A 148 3.25 -7.98 20.44
N VAL A 149 3.22 -7.66 19.14
CA VAL A 149 2.24 -8.20 18.18
C VAL A 149 2.67 -9.55 17.61
N VAL A 150 3.97 -9.82 17.57
CA VAL A 150 4.58 -11.04 17.01
C VAL A 150 5.27 -11.87 18.09
N ASP A 151 5.09 -13.19 18.06
CA ASP A 151 5.83 -14.11 18.93
C ASP A 151 7.23 -14.38 18.36
N CYS A 152 8.25 -13.81 19.00
CA CYS A 152 9.64 -14.00 18.62
C CYS A 152 10.34 -15.16 19.34
N LYS A 153 9.64 -15.97 20.15
CA LYS A 153 10.24 -17.20 20.73
C LYS A 153 10.87 -18.14 19.70
N PRO A 154 10.31 -18.30 18.48
CA PRO A 154 10.87 -19.24 17.50
C PRO A 154 12.30 -18.93 17.04
N ILE A 155 12.74 -17.68 17.13
CA ILE A 155 14.09 -17.22 16.75
C ILE A 155 15.04 -17.09 17.94
N GLN A 156 14.60 -17.41 19.16
CA GLN A 156 15.48 -17.42 20.34
C GLN A 156 16.18 -18.78 20.49
N ASP A 157 17.22 -18.85 21.33
CA ASP A 157 17.95 -20.08 21.59
C ASP A 157 17.01 -21.25 21.96
N GLY A 158 17.21 -22.40 21.31
CA GLY A 158 16.34 -23.58 21.39
C GLY A 158 15.05 -23.52 20.56
N GLY A 159 14.79 -22.42 19.85
CA GLY A 159 13.63 -22.24 18.97
C GLY A 159 13.78 -22.95 17.60
N PRO A 160 12.66 -23.32 16.93
CA PRO A 160 12.69 -24.01 15.64
C PRO A 160 13.30 -23.19 14.49
N CYS A 161 13.36 -21.87 14.63
CA CYS A 161 13.90 -20.92 13.66
C CYS A 161 15.18 -20.23 14.15
N PHE A 162 15.82 -20.76 15.20
CA PHE A 162 17.06 -20.21 15.73
C PHE A 162 18.24 -20.45 14.78
N HIS A 163 18.29 -21.60 14.12
CA HIS A 163 19.37 -21.91 13.18
C HIS A 163 18.98 -21.57 11.73
N PRO A 164 19.91 -21.09 10.88
CA PRO A 164 21.28 -20.68 11.24
C PRO A 164 21.25 -19.48 12.19
N ASP A 165 22.22 -19.42 13.12
CA ASP A 165 22.28 -18.35 14.13
C ASP A 165 22.91 -17.09 13.51
N THR A 166 22.09 -16.35 12.77
CA THR A 166 22.49 -15.13 12.08
C THR A 166 21.39 -14.09 12.20
N VAL A 167 21.76 -12.81 12.23
CA VAL A 167 20.79 -11.70 12.28
C VAL A 167 19.82 -11.78 11.10
N ARG A 168 20.31 -12.15 9.92
CA ARG A 168 19.49 -12.25 8.70
C ARG A 168 18.42 -13.33 8.77
N SER A 169 18.72 -14.52 9.26
CA SER A 169 17.74 -15.61 9.39
C SER A 169 16.67 -15.28 10.43
N HIS A 170 17.08 -14.70 11.56
CA HIS A 170 16.13 -14.25 12.59
C HIS A 170 15.24 -13.11 12.09
N ALA A 171 15.82 -12.14 11.37
CA ALA A 171 15.08 -11.05 10.75
C ALA A 171 14.08 -11.56 9.72
N ALA A 172 14.45 -12.55 8.90
CA ALA A 172 13.54 -13.11 7.91
C ALA A 172 12.27 -13.66 8.56
N TYR A 173 12.41 -14.42 9.65
CA TYR A 173 11.26 -14.95 10.36
C TYR A 173 10.41 -13.84 10.99
N ALA A 174 11.04 -12.90 11.70
CA ALA A 174 10.36 -11.80 12.38
C ALA A 174 9.60 -10.89 11.38
N MET A 175 10.26 -10.49 10.30
CA MET A 175 9.68 -9.65 9.25
C MET A 175 8.50 -10.35 8.56
N ASN A 176 8.62 -11.65 8.26
CA ASN A 176 7.50 -12.41 7.73
C ASN A 176 6.33 -12.49 8.72
N ALA A 177 6.59 -12.85 9.97
CA ALA A 177 5.53 -12.98 10.97
C ALA A 177 4.76 -11.66 11.14
N TYR A 178 5.48 -10.53 11.15
CA TYR A 178 4.87 -9.19 11.15
C TYR A 178 4.03 -8.92 9.90
N TYR A 179 4.56 -9.22 8.71
CA TYR A 179 3.83 -9.08 7.45
C TYR A 179 2.53 -9.89 7.41
N GLN A 180 2.53 -11.10 7.97
CA GLN A 180 1.34 -11.95 8.02
C GLN A 180 0.25 -11.38 8.94
N VAL A 181 0.62 -10.94 10.16
CA VAL A 181 -0.37 -10.46 11.14
C VAL A 181 -0.96 -9.09 10.78
N ASN A 182 -0.28 -8.31 9.93
CA ASN A 182 -0.73 -6.98 9.48
C ASN A 182 -1.46 -6.98 8.13
N GLY A 183 -1.77 -8.15 7.57
CA GLY A 183 -2.65 -8.25 6.39
C GLY A 183 -1.93 -8.38 5.05
N ARG A 184 -0.61 -8.65 5.05
CA ARG A 184 0.19 -8.96 3.87
C ARG A 184 0.25 -7.83 2.83
N ASN A 185 0.20 -6.57 3.26
CA ASN A 185 0.40 -5.47 2.33
C ASN A 185 1.88 -5.28 2.04
N ASP A 186 2.24 -4.87 0.82
CA ASP A 186 3.65 -4.70 0.43
C ASP A 186 4.42 -3.76 1.38
N PHE A 187 3.74 -2.75 1.94
CA PHE A 187 4.33 -1.82 2.90
C PHE A 187 4.62 -2.45 4.27
N ASP A 188 3.89 -3.49 4.69
CA ASP A 188 4.18 -4.24 5.91
C ASP A 188 5.48 -5.04 5.79
N CYS A 189 5.99 -5.20 4.57
CA CYS A 189 7.26 -5.84 4.27
C CYS A 189 8.39 -4.85 3.95
N ASP A 190 8.16 -3.54 3.93
CA ASP A 190 9.20 -2.59 3.51
C ASP A 190 10.36 -2.51 4.51
N PHE A 191 10.06 -2.39 5.81
CA PHE A 191 11.05 -2.29 6.90
C PHE A 191 12.19 -1.30 6.60
N VAL A 192 11.84 -0.07 6.21
CA VAL A 192 12.83 0.95 5.82
C VAL A 192 13.68 0.44 4.64
N ASN A 193 13.00 -0.03 3.59
CA ASN A 193 13.58 -0.56 2.37
C ASN A 193 14.49 -1.81 2.54
N THR A 194 14.39 -2.53 3.64
CA THR A 194 15.21 -3.72 3.91
C THR A 194 14.49 -5.05 3.67
N GLY A 195 13.17 -5.04 3.48
CA GLY A 195 12.38 -6.23 3.15
C GLY A 195 11.82 -6.23 1.74
N VAL A 196 11.48 -7.41 1.26
CA VAL A 196 10.87 -7.64 -0.05
C VAL A 196 9.87 -8.79 0.01
N VAL A 197 8.73 -8.60 -0.65
CA VAL A 197 7.71 -9.64 -0.78
C VAL A 197 8.18 -10.69 -1.79
N THR A 198 8.08 -11.96 -1.41
CA THR A 198 8.40 -13.11 -2.26
C THR A 198 7.22 -14.08 -2.32
N THR A 199 7.12 -14.80 -3.43
CA THR A 199 6.19 -15.91 -3.63
C THR A 199 6.85 -17.27 -3.40
N SER A 200 8.15 -17.29 -3.15
CA SER A 200 8.90 -18.50 -2.82
C SER A 200 8.85 -18.71 -1.32
N ASP A 201 8.32 -19.85 -0.88
CA ASP A 201 8.28 -20.24 0.53
C ASP A 201 9.72 -20.27 1.10
N PRO A 202 10.05 -19.40 2.07
CA PRO A 202 11.38 -19.34 2.67
C PRO A 202 11.56 -20.37 3.79
N SER A 203 10.57 -21.24 4.07
CA SER A 203 10.66 -22.28 5.09
C SER A 203 11.80 -23.27 4.81
N TYR A 204 12.46 -23.71 5.88
CA TYR A 204 13.54 -24.68 5.79
C TYR A 204 13.60 -25.54 7.06
N GLU A 205 13.98 -26.80 6.91
CA GLU A 205 14.08 -27.79 8.00
C GLU A 205 12.87 -27.79 8.95
N LYS A 206 13.06 -27.32 10.20
CA LYS A 206 12.03 -27.22 11.24
C LYS A 206 11.43 -25.82 11.35
N CYS A 207 11.98 -24.84 10.63
CA CYS A 207 11.51 -23.47 10.63
C CYS A 207 10.47 -23.24 9.52
N THR A 208 9.21 -23.10 9.93
CA THR A 208 8.07 -22.89 9.03
C THR A 208 7.59 -21.45 9.07
N TYR A 209 7.45 -20.85 7.89
CA TYR A 209 6.98 -19.48 7.69
C TYR A 209 5.50 -19.51 7.29
N SER A 210 4.66 -18.81 8.05
CA SER A 210 3.25 -18.63 7.68
C SER A 210 3.14 -17.80 6.40
N GLY A 211 2.21 -18.17 5.51
CA GLY A 211 1.97 -17.53 4.20
C GLY A 211 0.52 -17.64 3.76
#